data_AF-A0A963RX34-F1
#
_entry.id   AF-A0A963RX34-F1
#
_cell.length_a   1.000
_cell.length_b   1.000
_cell.length_c   1.000
_cell.angle_alpha   90.00
_cell.angle_beta   90.00
_cell.angle_gamma   90.00
#
_symmetry.space_group_name_H-M   'P 1'
#
loop_
_entity.id
_entity.type
_entity.pdbx_description
1 polymer ?
#
loop_
_entity_poly.entity_id
_entity_poly.type
_entity_poly.pdbx_seq_one_letter_code
_entity_poly.pdbx_strand_id
1 'polypeptide(L)'
;MPGTEEGLIVRTEHLTDEMLLIDVGHTTIVSDHPEHMGGHGKGPTPGELVKGALAASAALEIGRMIERDGLAVESLGVACSTGFETVRRDEGPMPSTTMLDNFQLHVALVGNLDADQVSAIENAAGNCAVARALSAGIGIEERDTFKQEPAKRASRATSHLIEQMYANRPAPGEKVVQPVNTQTAVKAEYLGDGRALLKWSKTVYLAEEKREEGQVPNGAQPELLLLAGLSACTSVFVARAAAMVGADAEVRVVSTGVIDPASDRVRIVKTLEVTGELSEDQKHTLAYFGDNCAIGETLRRKARIAVTVDLIEPAGGAGVGAVLSAMGTDARKIDSHFEEIVCDDGSCCVPDLDVPASPEADRAS
;
A
#
# COMPACT_ATOMS: atom_id res chain seq x y z
N MET A 1 -27.43 -9.71 -15.96
CA MET A 1 -26.23 -9.02 -15.45
C MET A 1 -26.13 -9.36 -13.98
N PRO A 2 -25.05 -10.00 -13.50
CA PRO A 2 -24.91 -10.23 -12.06
C PRO A 2 -24.81 -8.87 -11.37
N GLY A 3 -25.57 -8.70 -10.29
CA GLY A 3 -25.78 -7.41 -9.62
C GLY A 3 -24.47 -6.72 -9.26
N THR A 4 -24.39 -5.43 -9.54
CA THR A 4 -23.33 -4.55 -9.07
C THR A 4 -23.41 -4.49 -7.54
N GLU A 5 -22.60 -5.28 -6.84
CA GLU A 5 -22.35 -5.05 -5.42
C GLU A 5 -21.78 -3.63 -5.30
N GLU A 6 -22.50 -2.73 -4.61
CA GLU A 6 -22.02 -1.40 -4.25
C GLU A 6 -20.83 -1.55 -3.31
N GLY A 7 -19.62 -1.54 -3.86
CA GLY A 7 -18.37 -1.69 -3.13
C GLY A 7 -17.35 -0.64 -3.55
N LEU A 8 -16.31 -0.47 -2.72
CA LEU A 8 -15.14 0.34 -3.08
C LEU A 8 -14.34 -0.45 -4.12
N ILE A 9 -14.15 0.11 -5.32
CA ILE A 9 -13.49 -0.59 -6.43
C ILE A 9 -12.16 0.09 -6.73
N VAL A 10 -11.10 -0.71 -6.78
CA VAL A 10 -9.80 -0.34 -7.30
C VAL A 10 -9.49 -1.17 -8.54
N ARG A 11 -8.96 -0.53 -9.58
CA ARG A 11 -8.46 -1.21 -10.78
C ARG A 11 -6.98 -0.93 -10.92
N THR A 12 -6.21 -1.96 -11.20
CA THR A 12 -4.77 -1.87 -11.41
C THR A 12 -4.41 -2.48 -12.74
N GLU A 13 -3.60 -1.76 -13.50
CA GLU A 13 -2.99 -2.20 -14.74
C GLU A 13 -1.47 -2.19 -14.56
N HIS A 14 -0.84 -3.33 -14.85
CA HIS A 14 0.62 -3.40 -14.93
C HIS A 14 1.09 -2.68 -16.20
N LEU A 15 2.13 -1.85 -16.06
CA LEU A 15 2.66 -1.05 -17.15
C LEU A 15 3.95 -1.65 -17.70
N THR A 16 5.03 -1.48 -16.95
CA THR A 16 6.37 -1.94 -17.29
C THR A 16 7.15 -2.10 -16.01
N ASP A 17 8.10 -3.05 -15.99
CA ASP A 17 8.95 -3.32 -14.83
C ASP A 17 8.10 -3.49 -13.56
N GLU A 18 8.29 -2.62 -12.57
CA GLU A 18 7.56 -2.58 -11.31
C GLU A 18 6.46 -1.51 -11.25
N MET A 19 6.23 -0.81 -12.36
CA MET A 19 5.33 0.33 -12.42
C MET A 19 3.90 -0.10 -12.76
N LEU A 20 2.95 0.47 -12.03
CA LEU A 20 1.52 0.17 -12.14
C LEU A 20 0.71 1.45 -12.22
N LEU A 21 -0.39 1.42 -12.97
CA LEU A 21 -1.43 2.44 -12.93
C LEU A 21 -2.59 1.93 -12.08
N ILE A 22 -3.04 2.71 -11.11
CA ILE A 22 -4.08 2.34 -10.17
C ILE A 22 -5.19 3.39 -10.17
N ASP A 23 -6.39 3.00 -10.58
CA ASP A 23 -7.59 3.82 -10.45
C ASP A 23 -8.23 3.61 -9.08
N VAL A 24 -8.27 4.68 -8.27
CA VAL A 24 -8.84 4.72 -6.92
C VAL A 24 -10.05 5.65 -6.88
N GLY A 25 -11.14 5.22 -7.51
CA GLY A 25 -12.36 6.03 -7.63
C GLY A 25 -12.22 7.13 -8.67
N HIS A 26 -12.02 8.38 -8.23
CA HIS A 26 -11.98 9.58 -9.09
C HIS A 26 -10.57 10.10 -9.39
N THR A 27 -9.54 9.42 -8.87
CA THR A 27 -8.14 9.77 -9.10
C THR A 27 -7.34 8.52 -9.45
N THR A 28 -6.15 8.76 -10.01
CA THR A 28 -5.24 7.70 -10.44
C THR A 28 -3.91 7.87 -9.73
N ILE A 29 -3.37 6.76 -9.24
CA ILE A 29 -2.09 6.67 -8.55
C ILE A 29 -1.17 5.80 -9.41
N VAL A 30 0.07 6.22 -9.56
CA VAL A 30 1.12 5.33 -10.07
C VAL A 30 1.82 4.72 -8.87
N SER A 31 1.90 3.39 -8.81
CA SER A 31 2.71 2.66 -7.83
C SER A 31 3.95 2.12 -8.51
N ASP A 32 5.09 2.19 -7.85
CA ASP A 32 6.38 1.82 -8.44
C ASP A 32 7.38 1.51 -7.34
N HIS A 33 8.14 0.42 -7.50
CA HIS A 33 9.21 0.09 -6.58
C HIS A 33 10.45 0.99 -6.81
N PRO A 34 11.36 1.08 -5.83
CA PRO A 34 12.64 1.78 -6.02
C PRO A 34 13.56 1.05 -7.01
N GLU A 35 14.59 1.74 -7.49
CA GLU A 35 15.55 1.22 -8.50
C GLU A 35 16.26 -0.06 -8.07
N HIS A 36 16.63 -0.20 -6.79
CA HIS A 36 17.29 -1.41 -6.29
C HIS A 36 16.38 -2.64 -6.30
N MET A 37 15.07 -2.46 -6.48
CA MET A 37 14.06 -3.50 -6.60
C MET A 37 13.58 -3.71 -8.06
N GLY A 38 14.20 -3.03 -9.02
CA GLY A 38 13.85 -3.10 -10.45
C GLY A 38 12.81 -2.08 -10.92
N GLY A 39 12.37 -1.16 -10.06
CA GLY A 39 11.45 -0.08 -10.44
C GLY A 39 12.15 1.25 -10.75
N HIS A 40 11.39 2.34 -10.77
CA HIS A 40 11.89 3.68 -11.12
C HIS A 40 11.65 4.73 -10.00
N GLY A 41 11.11 4.31 -8.86
CA GLY A 41 10.78 5.17 -7.73
C GLY A 41 9.85 6.34 -8.08
N LYS A 42 8.96 6.19 -9.06
CA LYS A 42 8.06 7.26 -9.52
C LYS A 42 6.81 7.43 -8.66
N GLY A 43 6.46 6.41 -7.90
CA GLY A 43 5.31 6.34 -7.01
C GLY A 43 5.64 5.61 -5.72
N PRO A 44 4.65 5.42 -4.85
CA PRO A 44 4.82 4.58 -3.67
C PRO A 44 4.83 3.10 -4.01
N THR A 45 5.51 2.33 -3.17
CA THR A 45 5.44 0.87 -3.18
C THR A 45 4.05 0.38 -2.70
N PRO A 46 3.67 -0.87 -3.00
CA PRO A 46 2.44 -1.47 -2.47
C PRO A 46 2.36 -1.44 -0.93
N GLY A 47 3.49 -1.69 -0.24
CA GLY A 47 3.54 -1.63 1.22
C GLY A 47 3.37 -0.21 1.77
N GLU A 48 3.91 0.79 1.07
CA GLU A 48 3.65 2.19 1.43
C GLU A 48 2.19 2.60 1.21
N LEU A 49 1.47 2.02 0.23
CA LEU A 49 0.03 2.28 0.05
C LEU A 49 -0.76 1.82 1.28
N VAL A 50 -0.42 0.65 1.83
CA VAL A 50 -1.04 0.12 3.07
C VAL A 50 -0.69 0.98 4.29
N LYS A 51 0.57 1.38 4.46
CA LYS A 51 0.99 2.28 5.54
C LYS A 51 0.29 3.64 5.44
N GLY A 52 0.18 4.19 4.22
CA GLY A 52 -0.51 5.45 3.94
C GLY A 52 -2.00 5.37 4.24
N ALA A 53 -2.65 4.26 3.88
CA ALA A 53 -4.04 4.00 4.25
C ALA A 53 -4.26 4.05 5.77
N LEU A 54 -3.41 3.36 6.54
CA LEU A 54 -3.52 3.33 8.00
C LEU A 54 -3.24 4.71 8.62
N ALA A 55 -2.18 5.40 8.19
CA ALA A 55 -1.84 6.74 8.68
C ALA A 55 -2.95 7.76 8.36
N ALA A 56 -3.49 7.77 7.14
CA ALA A 56 -4.59 8.67 6.76
C ALA A 56 -5.87 8.36 7.53
N SER A 57 -6.26 7.08 7.65
CA SER A 57 -7.46 6.70 8.38
C SER A 57 -7.39 7.14 9.85
N ALA A 58 -6.24 6.96 10.50
CA ALA A 58 -6.03 7.44 11.86
C ALA A 58 -6.05 8.98 11.94
N ALA A 59 -5.37 9.69 11.04
CA ALA A 59 -5.37 11.16 11.03
C ALA A 59 -6.78 11.74 10.85
N LEU A 60 -7.59 11.17 9.96
CA LEU A 60 -8.98 11.58 9.73
C LEU A 60 -9.87 11.27 10.94
N GLU A 61 -9.73 10.09 11.55
CA GLU A 61 -10.48 9.70 12.76
C GLU A 61 -10.21 10.65 13.93
N ILE A 62 -8.93 10.91 14.21
CA ILE A 62 -8.51 11.81 15.28
C ILE A 62 -8.95 13.24 14.98
N GLY A 63 -8.77 13.69 13.73
CA GLY A 63 -9.22 15.02 13.29
C GLY A 63 -10.71 15.23 13.51
N ARG A 64 -11.54 14.25 13.13
CA ARG A 64 -12.98 14.29 13.37
C ARG A 64 -13.33 14.33 14.85
N MET A 65 -12.61 13.59 15.69
CA MET A 65 -12.78 13.63 17.13
C MET A 65 -12.44 15.01 17.70
N ILE A 66 -11.32 15.61 17.26
CA ILE A 66 -10.91 16.97 17.65
C ILE A 66 -12.01 17.98 17.32
N GLU A 67 -12.55 17.94 16.09
CA GLU A 67 -13.60 18.85 15.63
C GLU A 67 -14.91 18.63 16.40
N ARG A 68 -15.34 17.38 16.58
CA ARG A 68 -16.58 17.01 17.29
C ARG A 68 -16.55 17.44 18.75
N ASP A 69 -15.43 17.21 19.43
CA ASP A 69 -15.30 17.40 20.88
C ASP A 69 -14.72 18.78 21.24
N GLY A 70 -14.36 19.59 20.23
CA GLY A 70 -13.84 20.95 20.42
C GLY A 70 -12.47 20.98 21.10
N LEU A 71 -11.61 20.00 20.81
CA LEU A 71 -10.29 19.88 21.45
C LEU A 71 -9.35 20.99 20.96
N ALA A 72 -8.55 21.55 21.88
CA ALA A 72 -7.59 22.62 21.59
C ALA A 72 -6.29 22.07 20.95
N VAL A 73 -6.42 21.55 19.73
CA VAL A 73 -5.30 21.04 18.92
C VAL A 73 -5.02 21.99 17.76
N GLU A 74 -3.78 22.46 17.67
CA GLU A 74 -3.29 23.35 16.62
C GLU A 74 -2.84 22.59 15.37
N SER A 75 -2.27 21.40 15.55
CA SER A 75 -1.84 20.54 14.44
C SER A 75 -1.79 19.06 14.83
N LEU A 76 -2.01 18.21 13.83
CA LEU A 76 -2.04 16.75 13.94
C LEU A 76 -1.26 16.13 12.79
N GLY A 77 -0.22 15.36 13.14
CA GLY A 77 0.52 14.50 12.22
C GLY A 77 0.47 13.05 12.68
N VAL A 78 0.39 12.12 11.75
CA VAL A 78 0.43 10.67 12.01
C VAL A 78 1.48 10.05 11.11
N ALA A 79 2.40 9.26 11.66
CA ALA A 79 3.38 8.51 10.90
C ALA A 79 3.16 7.02 11.12
N CYS A 80 3.28 6.23 10.06
CA CYS A 80 3.16 4.79 10.12
C CYS A 80 4.46 4.13 9.66
N SER A 81 5.07 3.35 10.54
CA SER A 81 6.13 2.39 10.21
C SER A 81 5.62 0.97 10.45
N THR A 82 6.36 -0.04 9.98
CA THR A 82 5.98 -1.45 10.15
C THR A 82 7.21 -2.32 10.26
N GLY A 83 7.09 -3.41 11.01
CA GLY A 83 8.03 -4.53 11.00
C GLY A 83 7.54 -5.68 10.12
N PHE A 84 8.45 -6.58 9.77
CA PHE A 84 8.19 -7.69 8.86
C PHE A 84 8.20 -9.04 9.57
N GLU A 85 7.41 -9.97 9.04
CA GLU A 85 7.45 -11.38 9.41
C GLU A 85 7.62 -12.23 8.15
N THR A 86 8.45 -13.26 8.21
CA THR A 86 8.61 -14.21 7.09
C THR A 86 7.85 -15.49 7.38
N VAL A 87 6.92 -15.82 6.49
CA VAL A 87 6.12 -17.03 6.55
C VAL A 87 6.72 -18.05 5.59
N ARG A 88 7.07 -19.23 6.11
CA ARG A 88 7.46 -20.38 5.27
C ARG A 88 6.23 -21.07 4.70
N ARG A 89 6.38 -21.60 3.48
CA ARG A 89 5.34 -22.35 2.78
C ARG A 89 5.84 -23.76 2.51
N ASP A 90 4.99 -24.73 2.78
CA ASP A 90 5.28 -26.15 2.55
C ASP A 90 4.95 -26.57 1.11
N GLU A 91 4.14 -25.78 0.40
CA GLU A 91 3.63 -26.09 -0.94
C GLU A 91 3.70 -24.88 -1.90
N GLY A 92 3.91 -25.20 -3.17
CA GLY A 92 3.93 -24.26 -4.29
C GLY A 92 5.34 -23.76 -4.67
N PRO A 93 5.43 -22.92 -5.71
CA PRO A 93 6.71 -22.47 -6.24
C PRO A 93 7.46 -21.57 -5.24
N MET A 94 6.79 -20.87 -4.33
CA MET A 94 7.41 -19.91 -3.42
C MET A 94 7.65 -20.51 -2.03
N PRO A 95 8.91 -20.71 -1.58
CA PRO A 95 9.21 -21.38 -0.30
C PRO A 95 8.91 -20.50 0.92
N SER A 96 8.85 -19.18 0.74
CA SER A 96 8.50 -18.24 1.81
C SER A 96 8.00 -16.91 1.26
N THR A 97 7.21 -16.20 2.06
CA THR A 97 6.73 -14.85 1.76
C THR A 97 6.97 -13.95 2.98
N THR A 98 7.59 -12.80 2.78
CA THR A 98 7.74 -11.77 3.81
C THR A 98 6.54 -10.83 3.75
N MET A 99 5.90 -10.60 4.90
CA MET A 99 4.67 -9.82 5.04
C MET A 99 4.83 -8.71 6.07
N LEU A 100 3.92 -7.73 6.05
CA LEU A 100 3.85 -6.69 7.07
C LEU A 100 3.09 -7.26 8.29
N ASP A 101 3.59 -7.05 9.50
CA ASP A 101 2.93 -7.58 10.72
C ASP A 101 2.78 -6.51 11.82
N ASN A 102 3.89 -5.90 12.21
CA ASN A 102 3.96 -5.03 13.39
C ASN A 102 3.90 -3.55 13.00
N PHE A 103 2.69 -3.03 12.77
CA PHE A 103 2.48 -1.62 12.46
C PHE A 103 2.64 -0.76 13.71
N GLN A 104 3.37 0.34 13.56
CA GLN A 104 3.55 1.35 14.60
C GLN A 104 2.99 2.68 14.09
N LEU A 105 1.98 3.19 14.79
CA LEU A 105 1.38 4.49 14.55
C LEU A 105 1.92 5.49 15.55
N HIS A 106 2.64 6.48 15.05
CA HIS A 106 3.16 7.59 15.82
C HIS A 106 2.31 8.83 15.56
N VAL A 107 1.54 9.25 16.55
CA VAL A 107 0.69 10.44 16.51
C VAL A 107 1.43 11.59 17.17
N ALA A 108 1.60 12.69 16.44
CA ALA A 108 2.23 13.90 16.92
C ALA A 108 1.21 15.04 16.95
N LEU A 109 1.02 15.65 18.11
CA LEU A 109 0.02 16.69 18.35
C LEU A 109 0.68 17.94 18.91
N VAL A 110 0.25 19.11 18.44
CA VAL A 110 0.52 20.38 19.13
C VAL A 110 -0.80 20.88 19.67
N GLY A 111 -0.90 21.06 20.98
CA GLY A 111 -2.15 21.49 21.61
C GLY A 111 -2.12 21.39 23.14
N ASN A 112 -3.16 21.90 23.77
CA ASN A 112 -3.35 21.80 25.21
C ASN A 112 -4.32 20.66 25.51
N LEU A 113 -3.77 19.46 25.71
CA LEU A 113 -4.52 18.24 25.96
C LEU A 113 -4.19 17.67 27.34
N ASP A 114 -5.21 17.23 28.06
CA ASP A 114 -5.04 16.45 29.28
C ASP A 114 -4.81 14.95 29.00
N ALA A 115 -4.50 14.19 30.04
CA ALA A 115 -4.18 12.78 29.91
C ALA A 115 -5.36 11.93 29.40
N ASP A 116 -6.60 12.31 29.74
CA ASP A 116 -7.79 11.59 29.31
C ASP A 116 -8.04 11.84 27.81
N GLN A 117 -7.84 13.07 27.35
CA GLN A 117 -7.89 13.44 25.93
C GLN A 117 -6.81 12.73 25.10
N VAL A 118 -5.57 12.67 25.61
CA VAL A 118 -4.49 11.91 24.95
C VAL A 118 -4.84 10.44 24.85
N SER A 119 -5.35 9.83 25.93
CA SER A 119 -5.77 8.42 25.94
C SER A 119 -6.92 8.17 24.96
N ALA A 120 -7.86 9.11 24.83
CA ALA A 120 -8.94 9.03 23.84
C ALA A 120 -8.41 9.09 22.41
N ILE A 121 -7.40 9.94 22.13
CA ILE A 121 -6.75 10.04 20.82
C ILE A 121 -6.01 8.75 20.47
N GLU A 122 -5.25 8.20 21.42
CA GLU A 122 -4.56 6.92 21.23
C GLU A 122 -5.55 5.82 20.86
N ASN A 123 -6.65 5.73 21.60
CA ASN A 123 -7.72 4.76 21.33
C ASN A 123 -8.40 5.01 19.98
N ALA A 124 -8.65 6.27 19.58
CA ALA A 124 -9.23 6.60 18.29
C ALA A 124 -8.31 6.17 17.13
N ALA A 125 -7.01 6.45 17.23
CA ALA A 125 -6.02 6.04 16.23
C ALA A 125 -5.94 4.51 16.08
N GLY A 126 -5.95 3.78 17.21
CA GLY A 126 -5.88 2.31 17.22
C GLY A 126 -7.17 1.61 16.77
N ASN A 127 -8.29 2.34 16.68
CA ASN A 127 -9.60 1.80 16.31
C ASN A 127 -10.20 2.43 15.04
N CYS A 128 -9.40 3.15 14.25
CA CYS A 128 -9.84 3.67 12.96
C CYS A 128 -10.23 2.52 12.01
N ALA A 129 -10.97 2.84 10.94
CA ALA A 129 -11.53 1.82 10.04
C ALA A 129 -10.47 0.85 9.49
N VAL A 130 -9.32 1.38 9.04
CA VAL A 130 -8.21 0.55 8.53
C VAL A 130 -7.55 -0.25 9.64
N ALA A 131 -7.35 0.33 10.83
CA ALA A 131 -6.75 -0.38 11.97
C ALA A 131 -7.60 -1.59 12.40
N ARG A 132 -8.94 -1.41 12.46
CA ARG A 132 -9.87 -2.50 12.76
C ARG A 132 -9.82 -3.61 11.72
N ALA A 133 -9.78 -3.26 10.42
CA ALA A 133 -9.70 -4.23 9.35
C ALA A 133 -8.41 -5.07 9.42
N LEU A 134 -7.26 -4.41 9.59
CA LEU A 134 -5.95 -5.07 9.73
C LEU A 134 -5.87 -5.96 10.98
N SER A 135 -6.39 -5.50 12.12
CA SER A 135 -6.34 -6.25 13.39
C SER A 135 -7.31 -7.44 13.41
N ALA A 136 -8.44 -7.35 12.69
CA ALA A 136 -9.42 -8.42 12.60
C ALA A 136 -9.01 -9.54 11.63
N GLY A 137 -8.20 -9.20 10.63
CA GLY A 137 -7.98 -10.00 9.43
C GLY A 137 -9.14 -9.85 8.45
N ILE A 138 -8.84 -9.91 7.15
CA ILE A 138 -9.76 -9.65 6.05
C ILE A 138 -9.95 -10.93 5.24
N GLY A 139 -11.21 -11.31 5.02
CA GLY A 139 -11.54 -12.40 4.09
C GLY A 139 -11.35 -11.93 2.65
N ILE A 140 -10.47 -12.62 1.91
CA ILE A 140 -10.23 -12.35 0.49
C ILE A 140 -10.80 -13.51 -0.32
N GLU A 141 -11.78 -13.21 -1.19
CA GLU A 141 -12.27 -14.11 -2.21
C GLU A 141 -11.50 -13.87 -3.51
N GLU A 142 -10.92 -14.93 -4.05
CA GLU A 142 -10.06 -14.90 -5.24
C GLU A 142 -10.83 -15.37 -6.48
N ARG A 143 -10.65 -14.67 -7.60
CA ARG A 143 -11.24 -15.02 -8.89
C ARG A 143 -10.23 -14.77 -10.00
N ASP A 144 -9.94 -15.81 -10.78
CA ASP A 144 -8.99 -15.69 -11.89
C ASP A 144 -9.70 -15.82 -13.24
N THR A 145 -9.27 -15.02 -14.21
CA THR A 145 -9.72 -15.10 -15.61
C THR A 145 -8.52 -15.03 -16.54
N PHE A 146 -8.35 -16.10 -17.33
CA PHE A 146 -7.28 -16.20 -18.32
C PHE A 146 -7.84 -16.07 -19.74
N LYS A 147 -7.37 -15.08 -20.49
CA LYS A 147 -7.77 -14.85 -21.89
C LYS A 147 -6.64 -15.31 -22.82
N GLN A 148 -6.97 -16.25 -23.72
CA GLN A 148 -6.06 -16.81 -24.71
C GLN A 148 -6.01 -15.92 -25.96
N GLU A 149 -5.33 -14.79 -25.82
CA GLU A 149 -5.13 -13.80 -26.88
C GLU A 149 -3.70 -13.22 -26.74
N PRO A 150 -3.09 -12.72 -27.83
CA PRO A 150 -1.79 -12.06 -27.75
C PRO A 150 -1.84 -10.88 -26.78
N ALA A 151 -0.86 -10.79 -25.88
CA ALA A 151 -0.74 -9.69 -24.95
C ALA A 151 -0.62 -8.37 -25.73
N LYS A 152 -1.48 -7.40 -25.40
CA LYS A 152 -1.37 -6.06 -25.97
C LYS A 152 -0.40 -5.32 -25.06
N ARG A 153 0.82 -5.04 -25.54
CA ARG A 153 1.71 -4.11 -24.81
C ARG A 153 0.92 -2.85 -24.46
N ALA A 154 1.02 -2.41 -23.21
CA ALA A 154 0.39 -1.17 -22.73
C ALA A 154 0.53 -0.10 -23.82
N SER A 155 -0.59 0.49 -24.22
CA SER A 155 -0.61 1.33 -25.41
C SER A 155 0.41 2.45 -25.29
N ARG A 156 1.05 2.86 -26.40
CA ARG A 156 1.90 4.06 -26.44
C ARG A 156 1.23 5.30 -25.81
N ALA A 157 -0.11 5.34 -25.79
CA ALA A 157 -0.88 6.40 -25.15
C ALA A 157 -0.80 6.37 -23.61
N THR A 158 -0.79 5.19 -22.99
CA THR A 158 -0.63 5.04 -21.53
C THR A 158 0.79 5.44 -21.10
N SER A 159 1.82 4.99 -21.85
CA SER A 159 3.21 5.42 -21.64
C SER A 159 3.36 6.94 -21.80
N HIS A 160 2.71 7.54 -22.79
CA HIS A 160 2.75 8.99 -23.00
C HIS A 160 2.03 9.77 -21.88
N LEU A 161 0.92 9.25 -21.35
CA LEU A 161 0.22 9.86 -20.21
C LEU A 161 1.11 9.85 -18.95
N ILE A 162 1.80 8.73 -18.71
CA ILE A 162 2.76 8.59 -17.61
C ILE A 162 3.93 9.56 -17.81
N GLU A 163 4.52 9.60 -19.01
CA GLU A 163 5.57 10.57 -19.35
C GLU A 163 5.08 12.00 -19.12
N GLN A 164 3.86 12.35 -19.51
CA GLN A 164 3.28 13.68 -19.27
C GLN A 164 3.04 13.97 -17.79
N MET A 165 2.54 13.00 -17.01
CA MET A 165 2.39 13.12 -15.55
C MET A 165 3.73 13.42 -14.86
N TYR A 166 4.84 12.98 -15.45
CA TYR A 166 6.18 13.11 -14.87
C TYR A 166 7.15 14.04 -15.61
N ALA A 167 6.77 14.59 -16.78
CA ALA A 167 7.63 15.40 -17.64
C ALA A 167 8.13 16.70 -16.97
N ASN A 168 7.43 17.17 -15.94
CA ASN A 168 7.79 18.35 -15.17
C ASN A 168 8.50 18.05 -13.84
N ARG A 169 8.90 16.80 -13.58
CA ARG A 169 9.72 16.50 -12.40
C ARG A 169 11.19 16.83 -12.69
N PRO A 170 11.86 17.58 -11.79
CA PRO A 170 13.29 17.77 -11.92
C PRO A 170 13.98 16.40 -11.92
N ALA A 171 14.90 16.20 -12.86
CA ALA A 171 15.77 15.04 -12.89
C ALA A 171 16.40 14.87 -11.49
N PRO A 172 16.54 13.64 -10.96
CA PRO A 172 17.21 13.44 -9.68
C PRO A 172 18.59 14.09 -9.77
N GLY A 173 18.78 15.18 -9.01
CA GLY A 173 20.12 15.70 -8.81
C GLY A 173 20.95 14.56 -8.24
N GLU A 174 22.11 14.31 -8.85
CA GLU A 174 23.10 13.33 -8.45
C GLU A 174 23.65 13.73 -7.06
N LYS A 175 22.87 13.44 -6.03
CA LYS A 175 23.33 13.37 -4.66
C LYS A 175 23.08 11.94 -4.26
N VAL A 176 24.17 11.18 -4.19
CA VAL A 176 24.23 9.93 -3.43
C VAL A 176 23.82 10.28 -2.01
N VAL A 177 22.54 10.09 -1.71
CA VAL A 177 22.03 10.14 -0.35
C VAL A 177 22.60 8.89 0.30
N GLN A 178 23.51 9.10 1.28
CA GLN A 178 23.95 8.02 2.15
C GLN A 178 22.71 7.29 2.68
N PRO A 179 22.76 5.96 2.89
CA PRO A 179 21.61 5.20 3.35
C PRO A 179 21.17 5.79 4.68
N VAL A 180 20.13 6.60 4.63
CA VAL A 180 19.51 7.09 5.85
C VAL A 180 18.83 5.86 6.39
N ASN A 181 19.27 5.43 7.57
CA ASN A 181 18.55 4.51 8.42
C ASN A 181 17.24 5.20 8.88
N THR A 182 16.33 5.41 7.94
CA THR A 182 14.94 5.80 8.16
C THR A 182 14.13 4.58 7.81
N GLN A 183 13.71 3.84 8.82
CA GLN A 183 12.47 3.09 8.75
C GLN A 183 11.44 3.96 8.03
N THR A 184 10.99 3.47 6.87
CA THR A 184 10.28 4.19 5.81
C THR A 184 8.87 4.59 6.26
N ALA A 185 8.79 5.55 7.17
CA ALA A 185 7.53 6.00 7.74
C ALA A 185 6.74 6.82 6.71
N VAL A 186 5.52 6.38 6.40
CA VAL A 186 4.55 7.18 5.62
C VAL A 186 3.89 8.16 6.59
N LYS A 187 3.82 9.44 6.21
CA LYS A 187 3.26 10.50 7.08
C LYS A 187 1.93 10.99 6.52
N ALA A 188 0.94 11.16 7.38
CA ALA A 188 -0.33 11.82 7.13
C ALA A 188 -0.42 13.08 7.99
N GLU A 189 -0.82 14.20 7.40
CA GLU A 189 -1.05 15.46 8.11
C GLU A 189 -2.50 15.84 7.96
N TYR A 190 -3.21 16.06 9.07
CA TYR A 190 -4.60 16.45 9.01
C TYR A 190 -4.73 17.92 8.61
N LEU A 191 -5.54 18.20 7.58
CA LEU A 191 -5.71 19.54 7.03
C LEU A 191 -7.02 20.22 7.48
N GLY A 192 -7.86 19.53 8.25
CA GLY A 192 -9.24 19.94 8.53
C GLY A 192 -10.23 19.45 7.47
N ASP A 193 -11.53 19.57 7.75
CA ASP A 193 -12.64 19.28 6.84
C ASP A 193 -12.59 17.85 6.25
N GLY A 194 -12.18 16.87 7.06
CA GLY A 194 -12.09 15.47 6.66
C GLY A 194 -11.04 15.22 5.57
N ARG A 195 -9.96 16.01 5.54
CA ARG A 195 -8.84 15.85 4.60
C ARG A 195 -7.51 15.61 5.32
N ALA A 196 -6.67 14.76 4.73
CA ALA A 196 -5.31 14.53 5.18
C ALA A 196 -4.32 14.53 4.00
N LEU A 197 -3.17 15.17 4.20
CA LEU A 197 -2.07 15.18 3.26
C LEU A 197 -1.12 14.01 3.55
N LEU A 198 -1.02 13.07 2.63
CA LEU A 198 -0.07 11.98 2.73
C LEU A 198 1.25 12.33 2.05
N LYS A 199 2.36 12.09 2.73
CA LYS A 199 3.72 12.31 2.23
C LYS A 199 4.54 11.03 2.29
N TRP A 200 5.13 10.69 1.15
CA TRP A 200 5.80 9.43 0.86
C TRP A 200 7.03 9.78 0.03
N SER A 201 8.23 9.68 0.60
CA SER A 201 9.46 10.09 -0.08
C SER A 201 9.32 11.50 -0.74
N LYS A 202 9.29 11.58 -2.08
CA LYS A 202 9.15 12.82 -2.89
C LYS A 202 7.73 13.10 -3.40
N THR A 203 6.74 12.27 -3.07
CA THR A 203 5.37 12.40 -3.59
C THR A 203 4.40 12.74 -2.48
N VAL A 204 3.38 13.51 -2.85
CA VAL A 204 2.31 13.95 -1.95
C VAL A 204 0.98 13.54 -2.57
N TYR A 205 0.09 12.99 -1.74
CA TYR A 205 -1.25 12.59 -2.12
C TYR A 205 -2.26 13.17 -1.13
N LEU A 206 -3.47 13.44 -1.61
CA LEU A 206 -4.57 13.84 -0.76
C LEU A 206 -5.40 12.61 -0.42
N ALA A 207 -5.64 12.39 0.87
CA ALA A 207 -6.65 11.47 1.37
C ALA A 207 -7.85 12.28 1.88
N GLU A 208 -9.06 11.83 1.57
CA GLU A 208 -10.29 12.49 2.01
C GLU A 208 -11.30 11.45 2.51
N GLU A 209 -12.14 11.84 3.47
CA GLU A 209 -13.30 11.05 3.87
C GLU A 209 -14.33 10.94 2.75
N LYS A 210 -15.25 9.97 2.88
CA LYS A 210 -16.40 9.85 2.00
C LYS A 210 -17.27 11.11 2.13
N ARG A 211 -17.46 11.82 1.02
CA ARG A 211 -18.35 12.99 0.95
C ARG A 211 -19.81 12.56 0.77
N GLU A 212 -20.71 13.51 1.05
CA GLU A 212 -22.13 13.40 0.72
C GLU A 212 -22.35 13.20 -0.79
N GLU A 213 -23.50 12.60 -1.11
CA GLU A 213 -23.89 12.27 -2.47
C GLU A 213 -23.89 13.53 -3.37
N GLY A 214 -23.13 13.48 -4.47
CA GLY A 214 -23.01 14.57 -5.44
C GLY A 214 -21.73 15.41 -5.36
N GLN A 215 -20.87 15.21 -4.35
CA GLN A 215 -19.54 15.85 -4.31
C GLN A 215 -18.45 14.91 -4.81
N VAL A 216 -17.66 15.36 -5.78
CA VAL A 216 -16.48 14.61 -6.25
C VAL A 216 -15.32 14.84 -5.27
N PRO A 217 -14.78 13.78 -4.63
CA PRO A 217 -13.63 13.93 -3.74
C PRO A 217 -12.37 14.30 -4.54
N ASN A 218 -11.50 15.11 -3.94
CA ASN A 218 -10.22 15.49 -4.56
C ASN A 218 -9.09 14.51 -4.24
N GLY A 219 -9.32 13.61 -3.27
CA GLY A 219 -8.37 12.63 -2.78
C GLY A 219 -8.95 11.22 -2.71
N ALA A 220 -8.09 10.24 -2.47
CA ALA A 220 -8.52 8.86 -2.28
C ALA A 220 -9.01 8.62 -0.85
N GLN A 221 -10.02 7.77 -0.69
CA GLN A 221 -10.40 7.30 0.64
C GLN A 221 -9.31 6.37 1.19
N PRO A 222 -9.03 6.36 2.51
CA PRO A 222 -8.06 5.46 3.10
C PRO A 222 -8.30 3.98 2.75
N GLU A 223 -9.56 3.55 2.69
CA GLU A 223 -9.95 2.20 2.31
C GLU A 223 -9.61 1.87 0.85
N LEU A 224 -9.72 2.86 -0.06
CA LEU A 224 -9.27 2.69 -1.45
C LEU A 224 -7.75 2.58 -1.54
N LEU A 225 -7.00 3.28 -0.68
CA LEU A 225 -5.54 3.12 -0.61
C LEU A 225 -5.14 1.73 -0.09
N LEU A 226 -5.88 1.18 0.86
CA LEU A 226 -5.66 -0.19 1.36
C LEU A 226 -5.88 -1.22 0.23
N LEU A 227 -7.00 -1.08 -0.51
CA LEU A 227 -7.28 -1.91 -1.67
C LEU A 227 -6.21 -1.74 -2.77
N ALA A 228 -5.75 -0.51 -3.00
CA ALA A 228 -4.68 -0.23 -3.95
C ALA A 228 -3.38 -0.94 -3.59
N GLY A 229 -3.00 -1.00 -2.30
CA GLY A 229 -1.84 -1.78 -1.85
C GLY A 229 -1.96 -3.27 -2.18
N LEU A 230 -3.13 -3.86 -1.97
CA LEU A 230 -3.40 -5.26 -2.31
C LEU A 230 -3.36 -5.50 -3.82
N SER A 231 -4.08 -4.68 -4.60
CA SER A 231 -4.11 -4.82 -6.06
C SER A 231 -2.70 -4.65 -6.65
N ALA A 232 -1.94 -3.67 -6.14
CA ALA A 232 -0.59 -3.39 -6.59
C ALA A 232 0.39 -4.54 -6.33
N CYS A 233 0.48 -5.06 -5.10
CA CYS A 233 1.40 -6.17 -4.85
C CYS A 233 0.98 -7.43 -5.60
N THR A 234 -0.33 -7.67 -5.79
CA THR A 234 -0.81 -8.78 -6.62
C THR A 234 -0.34 -8.64 -8.07
N SER A 235 -0.52 -7.45 -8.68
CA SER A 235 -0.07 -7.19 -10.04
C SER A 235 1.44 -7.39 -10.21
N VAL A 236 2.25 -6.87 -9.28
CA VAL A 236 3.72 -7.06 -9.31
C VAL A 236 4.10 -8.53 -9.18
N PHE A 237 3.52 -9.25 -8.21
CA PHE A 237 3.81 -10.68 -8.00
C PHE A 237 3.50 -11.50 -9.26
N VAL A 238 2.34 -11.28 -9.88
CA VAL A 238 1.93 -12.00 -11.10
C VAL A 238 2.81 -11.59 -12.29
N ALA A 239 3.14 -10.30 -12.46
CA ALA A 239 4.01 -9.85 -13.54
C ALA A 239 5.43 -10.44 -13.42
N ARG A 240 5.99 -10.48 -12.20
CA ARG A 240 7.27 -11.14 -11.91
C ARG A 240 7.21 -12.64 -12.23
N ALA A 241 6.14 -13.30 -11.80
CA ALA A 241 5.95 -14.72 -12.09
C ALA A 241 5.83 -14.99 -13.60
N ALA A 242 5.15 -14.10 -14.35
CA ALA A 242 5.05 -14.20 -15.81
C ALA A 242 6.44 -14.10 -16.46
N ALA A 243 7.26 -13.14 -16.05
CA ALA A 243 8.63 -13.02 -16.53
C ALA A 243 9.47 -14.27 -16.19
N MET A 244 9.34 -14.80 -14.97
CA MET A 244 10.06 -16.00 -14.51
C MET A 244 9.72 -17.25 -15.34
N VAL A 245 8.46 -17.42 -15.74
CA VAL A 245 8.02 -18.57 -16.56
C VAL A 245 8.05 -18.29 -18.07
N GLY A 246 8.66 -17.17 -18.48
CA GLY A 246 8.78 -16.77 -19.89
C GLY A 246 7.44 -16.49 -20.58
N ALA A 247 6.41 -16.12 -19.82
CA ALA A 247 5.09 -15.78 -20.34
C ALA A 247 5.02 -14.30 -20.76
N ASP A 248 4.63 -14.05 -22.01
CA ASP A 248 4.23 -12.71 -22.45
C ASP A 248 2.77 -12.48 -22.06
N ALA A 249 2.56 -11.77 -20.95
CA ALA A 249 1.26 -11.63 -20.30
C ALA A 249 0.96 -10.17 -19.91
N GLU A 250 -0.25 -9.73 -20.19
CA GLU A 250 -0.83 -8.51 -19.65
C GLU A 250 -1.57 -8.84 -18.35
N VAL A 251 -1.29 -8.10 -17.28
CA VAL A 251 -1.86 -8.33 -15.95
C VAL A 251 -2.73 -7.16 -15.52
N ARG A 252 -3.99 -7.47 -15.18
CA ARG A 252 -4.91 -6.51 -14.56
C ARG A 252 -5.51 -7.11 -13.30
N VAL A 253 -5.65 -6.29 -12.27
CA VAL A 253 -6.26 -6.70 -11.01
C VAL A 253 -7.38 -5.73 -10.69
N VAL A 254 -8.54 -6.26 -10.35
CA VAL A 254 -9.66 -5.48 -9.82
C VAL A 254 -9.91 -5.96 -8.40
N SER A 255 -9.89 -5.05 -7.43
CA SER A 255 -10.21 -5.36 -6.04
C SER A 255 -11.43 -4.57 -5.60
N THR A 256 -12.43 -5.28 -5.11
CA THR A 256 -13.67 -4.71 -4.60
C THR A 256 -13.78 -4.98 -3.11
N GLY A 257 -13.76 -3.93 -2.31
CA GLY A 257 -14.03 -3.98 -0.87
C GLY A 257 -15.53 -3.85 -0.60
N VAL A 258 -16.09 -4.81 0.14
CA VAL A 258 -17.49 -4.83 0.56
C VAL A 258 -17.52 -5.02 2.07
N ILE A 259 -18.34 -4.24 2.78
CA ILE A 259 -18.63 -4.50 4.19
C ILE A 259 -19.70 -5.59 4.22
N ASP A 260 -19.40 -6.73 4.83
CA ASP A 260 -20.38 -7.79 5.05
C ASP A 260 -21.38 -7.34 6.13
N PRO A 261 -22.65 -7.09 5.78
CA PRO A 261 -23.64 -6.59 6.74
C PRO A 261 -23.97 -7.61 7.84
N ALA A 262 -23.67 -8.90 7.65
CA ALA A 262 -23.92 -9.93 8.66
C ALA A 262 -22.85 -9.98 9.75
N SER A 263 -21.62 -9.58 9.43
CA SER A 263 -20.48 -9.65 10.34
C SER A 263 -19.86 -8.29 10.69
N ASP A 264 -20.28 -7.22 10.01
CA ASP A 264 -19.65 -5.88 10.04
C ASP A 264 -18.15 -5.94 9.73
N ARG A 265 -17.73 -6.96 8.97
CA ARG A 265 -16.33 -7.16 8.56
C ARG A 265 -16.14 -6.79 7.10
N VAL A 266 -14.94 -6.29 6.81
CA VAL A 266 -14.52 -6.08 5.42
C VAL A 266 -14.27 -7.43 4.77
N ARG A 267 -14.85 -7.63 3.60
CA ARG A 267 -14.54 -8.70 2.66
C ARG A 267 -14.01 -8.07 1.38
N ILE A 268 -12.99 -8.67 0.79
CA ILE A 268 -12.45 -8.26 -0.49
C ILE A 268 -12.76 -9.33 -1.53
N VAL A 269 -13.30 -8.94 -2.67
CA VAL A 269 -13.30 -9.77 -3.88
C VAL A 269 -12.16 -9.26 -4.77
N LYS A 270 -11.14 -10.08 -4.97
CA LYS A 270 -10.02 -9.78 -5.86
C LYS A 270 -10.18 -10.60 -7.14
N THR A 271 -10.23 -9.91 -8.27
CA THR A 271 -10.33 -10.52 -9.60
C THR A 271 -9.03 -10.26 -10.35
N LEU A 272 -8.30 -11.33 -10.66
CA LEU A 272 -7.11 -11.31 -11.50
C LEU A 272 -7.51 -11.61 -12.94
N GLU A 273 -7.19 -10.70 -13.85
CA GLU A 273 -7.29 -10.93 -15.28
C GLU A 273 -5.90 -10.99 -15.90
N VAL A 274 -5.59 -12.11 -16.54
CA VAL A 274 -4.33 -12.28 -17.28
C VAL A 274 -4.65 -12.58 -18.75
N THR A 275 -4.04 -11.81 -19.65
CA THR A 275 -4.18 -12.00 -21.11
C THR A 275 -2.84 -12.37 -21.72
N GLY A 276 -2.77 -13.49 -22.43
CA GLY A 276 -1.56 -13.97 -23.07
C GLY A 276 -1.71 -15.37 -23.67
N GLU A 277 -0.75 -15.78 -24.48
CA GLU A 277 -0.64 -17.15 -24.99
C GLU A 277 -0.01 -18.05 -23.90
N LEU A 278 -0.84 -18.44 -22.92
CA LEU A 278 -0.39 -19.13 -21.71
C LEU A 278 -0.66 -20.62 -21.77
N SER A 279 0.35 -21.43 -21.44
CA SER A 279 0.16 -22.85 -21.12
C SER A 279 -0.62 -23.04 -19.80
N GLU A 280 -1.16 -24.24 -19.57
CA GLU A 280 -1.85 -24.53 -18.30
C GLU A 280 -0.92 -24.41 -17.08
N ASP A 281 0.33 -24.83 -17.20
CA ASP A 281 1.33 -24.69 -16.12
C ASP A 281 1.63 -23.22 -15.81
N GLN A 282 1.70 -22.37 -16.84
CA GLN A 282 1.85 -20.93 -16.67
C GLN A 282 0.62 -20.35 -15.96
N LYS A 283 -0.61 -20.71 -16.36
CA LYS A 283 -1.84 -20.26 -15.69
C LYS A 283 -1.86 -20.65 -14.20
N HIS A 284 -1.55 -21.90 -13.88
CA HIS A 284 -1.46 -22.37 -12.49
C HIS A 284 -0.42 -21.59 -11.69
N THR A 285 0.75 -21.33 -12.29
CA THR A 285 1.79 -20.53 -11.62
C THR A 285 1.30 -19.10 -11.36
N LEU A 286 0.72 -18.44 -12.36
CA LEU A 286 0.23 -17.07 -12.22
C LEU A 286 -0.91 -16.95 -11.20
N ALA A 287 -1.86 -17.89 -11.20
CA ALA A 287 -2.92 -17.97 -10.18
C ALA A 287 -2.33 -18.10 -8.78
N TYR A 288 -1.35 -18.99 -8.59
CA TYR A 288 -0.67 -19.14 -7.30
C TYR A 288 -0.05 -17.83 -6.81
N PHE A 289 0.67 -17.11 -7.66
CA PHE A 289 1.26 -15.82 -7.28
C PHE A 289 0.20 -14.74 -7.06
N GLY A 290 -0.92 -14.81 -7.78
CA GLY A 290 -2.11 -13.99 -7.54
C GLY A 290 -2.64 -14.15 -6.11
N ASP A 291 -2.76 -15.40 -5.65
CA ASP A 291 -3.30 -15.74 -4.33
C ASP A 291 -2.33 -15.46 -3.18
N ASN A 292 -1.02 -15.53 -3.44
CA ASN A 292 0.01 -15.62 -2.38
C ASN A 292 0.92 -14.39 -2.27
N CYS A 293 0.44 -13.21 -2.69
CA CYS A 293 1.21 -11.97 -2.57
C CYS A 293 1.38 -11.52 -1.10
N ALA A 294 2.46 -10.77 -0.82
CA ALA A 294 2.85 -10.35 0.53
C ALA A 294 1.75 -9.53 1.25
N ILE A 295 1.09 -8.61 0.53
CA ILE A 295 -0.02 -7.83 1.10
C ILE A 295 -1.26 -8.70 1.29
N GLY A 296 -1.52 -9.67 0.40
CA GLY A 296 -2.58 -10.66 0.60
C GLY A 296 -2.41 -11.42 1.92
N GLU A 297 -1.20 -11.90 2.20
CA GLU A 297 -0.87 -12.53 3.49
C GLU A 297 -1.03 -11.59 4.68
N THR A 298 -0.55 -10.35 4.54
CA THR A 298 -0.71 -9.28 5.54
C THR A 298 -2.17 -9.09 5.91
N LEU A 299 -3.05 -8.96 4.92
CA LEU A 299 -4.47 -8.65 5.14
C LEU A 299 -5.27 -9.84 5.67
N ARG A 300 -4.96 -11.08 5.25
CA ARG A 300 -5.66 -12.26 5.78
C ARG A 300 -5.34 -12.52 7.24
N ARG A 301 -4.16 -12.08 7.69
CA ARG A 301 -3.69 -12.25 9.06
C ARG A 301 -4.09 -11.06 9.92
N LYS A 302 -4.02 -11.27 11.23
CA LYS A 302 -4.31 -10.24 12.22
C LYS A 302 -3.04 -9.48 12.52
N ALA A 303 -2.88 -8.33 11.88
CA ALA A 303 -1.72 -7.48 12.11
C ALA A 303 -1.75 -6.90 13.53
N ARG A 304 -0.58 -6.64 14.10
CA ARG A 304 -0.45 -5.95 15.39
C ARG A 304 -0.28 -4.47 15.12
N ILE A 305 -1.03 -3.66 15.87
CA ILE A 305 -0.96 -2.20 15.78
C ILE A 305 -0.61 -1.66 17.16
N ALA A 306 0.53 -0.98 17.25
CA ALA A 306 0.91 -0.20 18.41
C ALA A 306 0.73 1.29 18.09
N VAL A 307 0.13 2.04 19.02
CA VAL A 307 -0.04 3.49 18.89
C VAL A 307 0.84 4.17 19.94
N THR A 308 1.46 5.27 19.56
CA THR A 308 2.16 6.17 20.48
C THR A 308 1.73 7.59 20.19
N VAL A 309 1.45 8.38 21.23
CA VAL A 309 1.00 9.76 21.10
C VAL A 309 1.99 10.68 21.80
N ASP A 310 2.56 11.61 21.04
CA ASP A 310 3.46 12.63 21.54
C ASP A 310 2.79 14.00 21.52
N LEU A 311 2.79 14.67 22.68
CA LEU A 311 2.47 16.08 22.81
C LEU A 311 3.74 16.91 22.56
N ILE A 312 3.72 17.69 21.49
CA ILE A 312 4.79 18.60 21.11
C ILE A 312 4.47 19.97 21.69
N GLU A 313 5.37 20.49 22.53
CA GLU A 313 5.26 21.86 23.01
C GLU A 313 5.30 22.84 21.83
N PRO A 314 4.42 23.85 21.77
CA PRO A 314 4.44 24.85 20.71
C PRO A 314 5.74 25.65 20.81
N ALA A 315 6.72 25.33 19.96
CA ALA A 315 7.89 26.18 19.78
C ALA A 315 7.38 27.52 19.22
N GLY A 316 7.43 28.59 20.00
CA GLY A 316 6.77 29.87 19.71
C GLY A 316 6.81 30.27 18.23
N GLY A 317 5.64 30.18 17.57
CA GLY A 317 5.44 30.58 16.18
C GLY A 317 5.76 29.52 15.10
N ALA A 318 6.10 28.28 15.47
CA ALA A 318 6.41 27.23 14.53
C ALA A 318 5.13 26.57 14.01
N GLY A 319 4.75 26.89 12.76
CA GLY A 319 3.61 26.27 12.09
C GLY A 319 3.82 24.77 11.79
N VAL A 320 2.84 24.20 11.09
CA VAL A 320 2.67 22.77 10.76
C VAL A 320 3.96 22.03 10.30
N GLY A 321 4.91 22.71 9.64
CA GLY A 321 6.21 22.12 9.25
C GLY A 321 7.12 21.69 10.42
N ALA A 322 6.89 22.20 11.64
CA ALA A 322 7.65 21.83 12.83
C ALA A 322 7.31 20.41 13.31
N VAL A 323 6.03 20.01 13.24
CA VAL A 323 5.57 18.66 13.59
C VAL A 323 6.23 17.61 12.70
N LEU A 324 6.21 17.83 11.39
CA LEU A 324 6.86 16.91 10.43
C LEU A 324 8.38 16.79 10.65
N SER A 325 9.02 17.88 11.05
CA SER A 325 10.46 17.92 11.36
C SER A 325 10.76 17.18 12.66
N ALA A 326 9.96 17.36 13.71
CA ALA A 326 10.06 16.63 14.97
C ALA A 326 9.90 15.11 14.77
N MET A 327 8.91 14.70 13.98
CA MET A 327 8.71 13.31 13.56
C MET A 327 9.82 12.77 12.65
N GLY A 328 10.65 13.64 12.06
CA GLY A 328 11.83 13.24 11.28
C GLY A 328 13.09 13.08 12.13
N THR A 329 13.19 13.81 13.24
CA THR A 329 14.38 13.81 14.12
C THR A 329 14.36 12.72 15.19
N ASP A 330 13.17 12.30 15.65
CA ASP A 330 12.99 11.32 16.74
C ASP A 330 12.78 9.87 16.27
N ALA A 331 12.80 9.61 14.95
CA ALA A 331 12.82 8.25 14.39
C ALA A 331 14.05 7.41 14.86
N ARG A 332 15.03 8.05 15.50
CA ARG A 332 16.18 7.41 16.16
C ARG A 332 15.83 6.71 17.49
N LYS A 333 14.64 6.91 18.05
CA LYS A 333 14.15 6.20 19.25
C LYS A 333 13.29 4.98 18.92
N ILE A 334 13.01 4.71 17.65
CA ILE A 334 12.33 3.48 17.25
C ILE A 334 13.35 2.34 17.39
N ASP A 335 13.01 1.36 18.21
CA ASP A 335 13.90 0.37 18.79
C ASP A 335 14.83 -0.30 17.75
N SER A 336 16.14 -0.24 18.01
CA SER A 336 17.21 -0.68 17.09
C SER A 336 17.46 -2.21 17.13
N HIS A 337 16.41 -3.00 17.32
CA HIS A 337 16.49 -4.44 17.58
C HIS A 337 15.99 -5.32 16.42
N PHE A 338 16.33 -4.97 15.17
CA PHE A 338 16.07 -5.85 14.02
C PHE A 338 17.39 -6.16 13.32
N GLU A 339 17.90 -7.37 13.53
CA GLU A 339 19.07 -7.93 12.85
C GLU A 339 18.71 -8.31 11.40
N GLU A 340 19.61 -7.94 10.48
CA GLU A 340 19.80 -8.44 9.10
C GLU A 340 18.77 -9.45 8.56
N ILE A 341 17.62 -8.93 8.10
CA ILE A 341 16.69 -9.65 7.22
C ILE A 341 16.96 -9.17 5.79
N VAL A 342 17.32 -10.08 4.90
CA VAL A 342 17.82 -9.81 3.54
C VAL A 342 16.74 -9.26 2.57
N CYS A 343 15.61 -8.76 3.08
CA CYS A 343 14.56 -8.04 2.34
C CYS A 343 13.91 -6.98 3.28
N ASP A 344 14.67 -5.93 3.62
CA ASP A 344 14.43 -5.05 4.79
C ASP A 344 13.44 -3.88 4.59
N ASP A 345 12.68 -3.82 3.49
CA ASP A 345 11.78 -2.69 3.21
C ASP A 345 10.31 -3.07 2.96
N GLY A 346 9.97 -4.36 3.08
CA GLY A 346 8.61 -4.83 2.78
C GLY A 346 8.30 -4.92 1.31
N SER A 347 9.33 -4.81 0.46
CA SER A 347 9.17 -5.02 -0.97
C SER A 347 8.87 -6.48 -1.25
N CYS A 348 7.97 -6.65 -2.21
CA CYS A 348 7.37 -7.88 -2.73
C CYS A 348 8.43 -8.82 -3.37
N CYS A 349 9.46 -9.27 -2.64
CA CYS A 349 10.52 -10.16 -3.14
C CYS A 349 9.98 -11.57 -3.36
N VAL A 350 9.84 -11.95 -4.63
CA VAL A 350 9.78 -13.36 -5.01
C VAL A 350 11.22 -13.86 -4.89
N PRO A 351 11.53 -14.86 -4.06
CA PRO A 351 12.86 -15.45 -4.04
C PRO A 351 13.23 -15.91 -5.46
N ASP A 352 14.50 -15.81 -5.86
CA ASP A 352 15.00 -16.55 -7.01
C ASP A 352 14.67 -18.03 -6.76
N LEU A 353 13.63 -18.52 -7.44
CA LEU A 353 13.31 -19.92 -7.40
C LEU A 353 14.37 -20.60 -8.24
N ASP A 354 15.00 -21.64 -7.71
CA ASP A 354 15.77 -22.59 -8.50
C ASP A 354 14.81 -23.20 -9.53
N VAL A 355 14.65 -22.53 -10.68
CA VAL A 355 13.91 -23.06 -11.82
C VAL A 355 14.75 -24.25 -12.28
N PRO A 356 14.26 -25.49 -12.17
CA PRO A 356 14.99 -26.62 -12.73
C PRO A 356 15.17 -26.34 -14.22
N ALA A 357 16.42 -26.40 -14.68
CA ALA A 357 16.75 -26.23 -16.09
C ALA A 357 15.76 -27.03 -16.93
N SER A 358 15.15 -26.39 -17.93
CA SER A 358 14.22 -27.08 -18.82
C SER A 358 14.89 -28.36 -19.33
N PRO A 359 14.16 -29.50 -19.39
CA PRO A 359 14.73 -30.69 -19.99
C PRO A 359 15.11 -30.31 -21.41
N GLU A 360 16.43 -30.33 -21.70
CA GLU A 360 16.94 -30.16 -23.03
C GLU A 360 16.15 -31.11 -23.92
N ALA A 361 15.40 -30.53 -24.86
CA ALA A 361 14.69 -31.30 -25.86
C ALA A 361 15.74 -32.16 -26.56
N ASP A 362 15.66 -33.48 -26.31
CA ASP A 362 16.36 -34.53 -27.04
C ASP A 362 16.17 -34.26 -28.53
N ARG A 363 17.12 -33.55 -29.13
CA ARG A 363 17.30 -33.49 -30.57
C ARG A 363 17.96 -34.80 -30.94
N ALA A 364 17.13 -35.84 -31.03
CA ALA A 364 17.50 -37.07 -31.68
C ALA A 364 17.80 -36.78 -33.15
N SER A 365 19.09 -36.88 -33.48
CA SER A 365 19.62 -37.15 -34.82
C SER A 365 19.69 -38.64 -35.08
#